data_AF-A0A7W6NZA8-F1
#
_entry.id   AF-A0A7W6NZA8-F1
#
_cell.length_a   1.000
_cell.length_b   1.000
_cell.length_c   1.000
_cell.angle_alpha   90.00
_cell.angle_beta   90.00
_cell.angle_gamma   90.00
#
_symmetry.space_group_name_H-M   'P 1'
#
loop_
_entity.id
_entity.type
_entity.pdbx_description
1 polymer ?
#
loop_
_entity_poly.entity_id
_entity_poly.type
_entity_poly.pdbx_seq_one_letter_code
_entity_poly.pdbx_strand_id
1 'polypeptide(L)'
;MPSLKLPTYFGLPWPEPDLPPGEPEWMYYEIDVSRDAVCRSIEVFPDGRIERNSIEIEERGGRDCPSLIDVALKDGFEGTEPREMSRADFEKLWLNGVDTPFWNVG
;
A
#
# COMPACT_ATOMS: atom_id res chain seq x y z
N MET A 1 13.13 -15.30 -17.26
CA MET A 1 12.46 -14.02 -17.00
C MET A 1 13.12 -13.40 -15.79
N PRO A 2 13.56 -12.12 -15.81
CA PRO A 2 14.12 -11.49 -14.62
C PRO A 2 13.04 -11.49 -13.53
N SER A 3 13.39 -11.91 -12.32
CA SER A 3 12.52 -11.84 -11.15
C SER A 3 12.21 -10.38 -10.85
N LEU A 4 10.93 -10.03 -10.70
CA LEU A 4 10.51 -8.70 -10.25
C LEU A 4 11.19 -8.42 -8.89
N LYS A 5 12.10 -7.45 -8.84
CA LYS A 5 12.70 -7.00 -7.59
C LYS A 5 11.92 -5.79 -7.12
N LEU A 6 10.93 -6.01 -6.26
CA LEU A 6 10.15 -4.93 -5.65
C LEU A 6 11.06 -4.14 -4.68
N PRO A 7 11.07 -2.80 -4.76
CA PRO A 7 11.65 -1.97 -3.71
C PRO A 7 10.88 -2.16 -2.39
N THR A 8 11.52 -1.93 -1.25
CA THR A 8 10.84 -1.99 0.06
C THR A 8 9.75 -0.92 0.17
N TYR A 9 10.00 0.28 -0.38
CA TYR A 9 9.04 1.38 -0.44
C TYR A 9 8.83 1.76 -1.90
N PHE A 10 7.59 1.73 -2.38
CA PHE A 10 7.27 2.10 -3.75
C PHE A 10 5.85 2.63 -3.89
N GLY A 11 5.58 3.29 -5.01
CA GLY A 11 4.25 3.75 -5.39
C GLY A 11 3.83 3.20 -6.75
N LEU A 12 2.53 3.05 -6.92
CA LEU A 12 1.85 2.76 -8.18
C LEU A 12 0.76 3.82 -8.42
N PRO A 13 0.65 4.38 -9.63
CA PRO A 13 -0.49 5.20 -9.97
C PRO A 13 -1.74 4.32 -10.09
N TRP A 14 -2.91 4.95 -10.12
CA TRP A 14 -4.13 4.28 -10.59
C TRP A 14 -3.87 3.58 -11.95
N PRO A 15 -4.28 2.32 -12.11
CA PRO A 15 -3.87 1.50 -13.27
C PRO A 15 -4.58 1.89 -14.56
N GLU A 16 -5.75 2.52 -14.48
CA GLU A 16 -6.54 2.89 -15.66
C GLU A 16 -6.30 4.35 -16.07
N PRO A 17 -6.47 4.70 -17.36
CA PRO A 17 -6.32 6.08 -17.83
C PRO A 17 -7.30 7.07 -17.19
N ASP A 18 -8.52 6.60 -16.92
CA ASP A 18 -9.58 7.38 -16.30
C ASP A 18 -9.66 7.03 -14.82
N LEU A 19 -9.53 8.04 -13.96
CA LEU A 19 -9.67 7.89 -12.51
C LEU A 19 -11.14 8.07 -12.11
N PRO A 20 -11.82 7.04 -11.60
CA PRO A 20 -13.19 7.19 -11.12
C PRO A 20 -13.28 8.15 -9.92
N PRO A 21 -14.42 8.85 -9.73
CA PRO A 21 -14.60 9.70 -8.57
C PRO A 21 -14.50 8.91 -7.26
N GLY A 22 -13.69 9.41 -6.34
CA GLY A 22 -13.49 8.81 -5.02
C GLY A 22 -12.39 7.76 -4.94
N GLU A 23 -11.70 7.47 -6.05
CA GLU A 23 -10.55 6.55 -6.10
C GLU A 23 -9.21 7.29 -5.88
N PRO A 24 -8.19 6.60 -5.35
CA PRO A 24 -6.87 7.20 -5.17
C PRO A 24 -6.14 7.33 -6.50
N GLU A 25 -5.45 8.46 -6.68
CA GLU A 25 -4.55 8.63 -7.84
C GLU A 25 -3.24 7.87 -7.67
N TRP A 26 -2.82 7.64 -6.41
CA TRP A 26 -1.59 6.94 -6.06
C TRP A 26 -1.81 6.00 -4.88
N MET A 27 -1.23 4.81 -4.97
CA MET A 27 -1.12 3.85 -3.89
C MET A 27 0.37 3.61 -3.60
N TYR A 28 0.78 3.82 -2.35
CA TYR A 28 2.15 3.59 -1.87
C TYR A 28 2.17 2.43 -0.89
N TYR A 29 3.23 1.63 -0.96
CA TYR A 29 3.39 0.42 -0.17
C TYR A 29 4.74 0.39 0.53
N GLU A 30 4.73 -0.08 1.78
CA GLU A 30 5.90 -0.69 2.42
C GLU A 30 5.69 -2.21 2.45
N ILE A 31 6.68 -2.95 1.95
CA ILE A 31 6.65 -4.42 1.92
C ILE A 31 7.75 -5.04 2.78
N ASP A 32 7.47 -6.25 3.28
CA ASP A 32 8.47 -7.16 3.83
C ASP A 32 8.57 -8.39 2.93
N VAL A 33 9.63 -8.43 2.12
CA VAL A 33 9.89 -9.53 1.17
C VAL A 33 10.14 -10.86 1.90
N SER A 34 10.69 -10.83 3.12
CA SER A 34 10.96 -12.06 3.88
C SER A 34 9.69 -12.71 4.43
N ARG A 35 8.63 -11.89 4.62
CA ARG A 35 7.30 -12.31 5.07
C ARG A 35 6.29 -12.44 3.94
N ASP A 36 6.66 -12.08 2.71
CA ASP A 36 5.77 -11.98 1.56
C ASP A 36 4.53 -11.12 1.84
N ALA A 37 4.74 -9.95 2.45
CA ALA A 37 3.66 -9.14 3.01
C ALA A 37 3.74 -7.66 2.63
N VAL A 38 2.57 -7.04 2.46
CA VAL A 38 2.42 -5.57 2.51
C VAL A 38 2.18 -5.18 3.96
N CYS A 39 3.10 -4.41 4.53
CA CYS A 39 3.09 -4.01 5.94
C CYS A 39 2.29 -2.71 6.15
N ARG A 40 2.47 -1.74 5.25
CA ARG A 40 1.76 -0.46 5.25
C ARG A 40 1.31 -0.09 3.84
N SER A 41 0.14 0.50 3.74
CA SER A 41 -0.36 1.13 2.52
C SER A 41 -0.73 2.59 2.78
N ILE A 42 -0.58 3.42 1.76
CA ILE A 42 -1.02 4.81 1.75
C ILE A 42 -1.72 5.06 0.42
N GLU A 43 -2.91 5.62 0.49
CA GLU A 43 -3.70 6.05 -0.66
C GLU A 43 -3.73 7.58 -0.68
N VAL A 44 -3.36 8.16 -1.82
CA VAL A 44 -3.39 9.61 -2.05
C VAL A 44 -4.43 9.91 -3.11
N PHE A 45 -5.36 10.81 -2.79
CA PHE A 45 -6.49 11.17 -3.63
C PHE A 45 -6.26 12.52 -4.33
N PRO A 46 -6.92 12.78 -5.47
CA PRO A 46 -6.76 14.05 -6.21
C PRO A 46 -7.14 15.31 -5.43
N ASP A 47 -7.99 15.17 -4.41
CA ASP A 47 -8.41 16.27 -3.52
C ASP A 47 -7.40 16.56 -2.39
N GLY A 48 -6.30 15.81 -2.34
CA GLY A 48 -5.26 15.91 -1.31
C GLY A 48 -5.55 15.11 -0.04
N ARG A 49 -6.66 14.37 0.02
CA ARG A 49 -6.89 13.40 1.10
C ARG A 49 -5.80 12.32 1.04
N ILE A 50 -5.34 11.91 2.22
CA ILE A 50 -4.39 10.81 2.38
C ILE A 50 -4.99 9.83 3.38
N GLU A 51 -5.20 8.60 2.93
CA GLU A 51 -5.63 7.49 3.77
C GLU A 51 -4.46 6.53 3.96
N ARG A 52 -4.40 5.89 5.12
CA ARG A 52 -3.31 4.96 5.43
C ARG A 52 -3.84 3.75 6.17
N ASN A 53 -3.15 2.64 5.98
CA ASN A 53 -3.39 1.42 6.71
C ASN A 53 -2.09 0.68 7.02
N SER A 54 -2.10 -0.13 8.08
CA SER A 54 -1.00 -1.03 8.43
C SER A 54 -1.51 -2.31 9.04
N ILE A 55 -0.67 -3.34 9.04
CA ILE A 55 -0.89 -4.55 9.83
C ILE A 55 -1.25 -4.19 11.28
N GLU A 56 -0.48 -3.29 11.91
CA GLU A 56 -0.76 -2.88 13.30
C GLU A 56 -2.08 -2.11 13.47
N ILE A 57 -2.56 -1.42 12.43
CA ILE A 57 -3.87 -0.74 12.43
C ILE A 57 -4.98 -1.79 12.36
N GLU A 58 -4.88 -2.77 11.46
CA GLU A 58 -5.84 -3.86 11.30
C GLU A 58 -5.93 -4.75 12.54
N GLU A 59 -4.79 -4.99 13.21
CA GLU A 59 -4.70 -5.86 14.38
C GLU A 59 -5.25 -5.25 15.67
N ARG A 60 -5.62 -3.95 15.68
CA ARG A 60 -6.20 -3.29 16.87
C ARG A 60 -7.47 -3.98 17.36
N GLY A 61 -8.20 -4.66 16.48
CA GLY A 61 -9.39 -5.46 16.81
C GLY A 61 -9.09 -6.85 17.38
N GLY A 62 -7.82 -7.22 17.56
CA GLY A 62 -7.40 -8.51 18.10
C GLY A 62 -7.44 -9.67 17.09
N ARG A 63 -7.55 -9.37 15.79
CA ARG A 63 -7.46 -10.33 14.69
C ARG A 63 -6.13 -10.15 13.98
N ASP A 64 -5.46 -11.27 13.73
CA ASP A 64 -4.17 -11.31 13.02
C ASP A 64 -4.30 -10.77 11.59
N CYS A 65 -3.29 -10.00 11.13
CA CYS A 65 -3.22 -9.49 9.77
C CYS A 65 -1.84 -9.81 9.18
N PRO A 66 -1.69 -10.93 8.45
CA PRO A 66 -0.38 -11.34 7.95
C PRO A 66 0.17 -10.40 6.86
N SER A 67 -0.71 -9.75 6.11
CA SER A 67 -0.43 -8.82 5.01
C SER A 67 -1.67 -7.98 4.73
N LEU A 68 -1.48 -6.75 4.24
CA LEU A 68 -2.58 -5.90 3.76
C LEU A 68 -3.17 -6.32 2.41
N ILE A 69 -2.58 -7.33 1.76
CA ILE A 69 -3.14 -7.98 0.57
C ILE A 69 -3.30 -9.47 0.83
N ASP A 70 -4.28 -10.11 0.17
CA ASP A 70 -4.63 -11.52 0.32
C ASP A 70 -3.88 -12.47 -0.65
N VAL A 71 -2.96 -11.91 -1.44
CA VAL A 71 -2.13 -12.63 -2.41
C VAL A 71 -0.64 -12.44 -2.13
N ALA A 72 0.20 -13.33 -2.68
CA ALA A 72 1.66 -13.20 -2.64
C ALA A 72 2.11 -11.91 -3.32
N LEU A 73 3.20 -11.29 -2.86
CA LEU A 73 3.71 -10.03 -3.42
C LEU A 73 4.01 -10.16 -4.92
N LYS A 74 4.54 -11.32 -5.33
CA LYS A 74 4.82 -11.58 -6.75
C LYS A 74 3.55 -11.49 -7.59
N ASP A 75 2.47 -12.12 -7.13
CA ASP A 75 1.23 -12.21 -7.91
C ASP A 75 0.44 -10.90 -7.85
N GLY A 76 0.43 -10.22 -6.69
CA GLY A 76 -0.25 -8.93 -6.52
C GLY A 76 0.38 -7.78 -7.29
N PHE A 77 1.68 -7.85 -7.59
CA PHE A 77 2.42 -6.80 -8.30
C PHE A 77 2.97 -7.24 -9.66
N GLU A 78 2.60 -8.42 -10.17
CA GLU A 78 3.02 -8.89 -11.49
C GLU A 78 2.53 -7.94 -12.59
N GLY A 79 3.40 -7.59 -13.53
CA GLY A 79 3.05 -6.71 -14.65
C GLY A 79 2.92 -5.22 -14.30
N THR A 80 3.13 -4.84 -13.02
CA THR A 80 3.15 -3.44 -12.59
C THR A 80 4.52 -2.79 -12.83
N GLU A 81 4.55 -1.46 -12.85
CA GLU A 81 5.77 -0.66 -12.93
C GLU A 81 5.98 0.14 -11.63
N PRO A 82 6.42 -0.52 -10.54
CA PRO A 82 6.56 0.12 -9.24
C PRO A 82 7.63 1.21 -9.27
N ARG A 83 7.28 2.39 -8.78
CA ARG A 83 8.22 3.52 -8.65
C ARG A 83 8.82 3.52 -7.26
N GLU A 84 10.12 3.26 -7.17
CA GLU A 84 10.85 3.30 -5.90
C GLU A 84 10.68 4.66 -5.21
N MET A 85 10.47 4.61 -3.91
CA MET A 85 10.31 5.77 -3.04
C MET A 85 11.33 5.68 -1.90
N SER A 86 11.80 6.82 -1.40
CA SER A 86 12.61 6.82 -0.18
C SER A 86 11.71 6.54 1.04
N ARG A 87 12.26 5.86 2.05
CA ARG A 87 11.59 5.73 3.35
C ARG A 87 11.17 7.10 3.91
N ALA A 88 12.04 8.10 3.80
CA ALA A 88 11.76 9.43 4.36
C ALA A 88 10.54 10.08 3.72
N ASP A 89 10.34 9.90 2.42
CA ASP A 89 9.15 10.45 1.74
C ASP A 89 7.90 9.63 2.05
N PHE A 90 8.02 8.30 2.16
CA PHE A 90 6.94 7.44 2.61
C PHE A 90 6.44 7.85 4.00
N GLU A 91 7.36 8.06 4.96
CA GLU A 91 7.00 8.47 6.33
C GLU A 91 6.35 9.87 6.37
N LYS A 92 6.72 10.79 5.45
CA LYS A 92 6.04 12.10 5.36
C LYS A 92 4.58 11.92 4.97
N LEU A 93 4.27 11.08 3.98
CA LEU A 93 2.89 10.79 3.61
C LEU A 93 2.18 10.08 4.77
N TRP A 94 2.84 9.09 5.37
CA TRP A 94 2.32 8.32 6.49
C TRP A 94 1.85 9.21 7.63
N LEU A 95 2.67 10.19 8.05
CA LEU A 95 2.35 11.10 9.15
C LEU A 95 1.16 12.02 8.88
N ASN A 96 0.83 12.27 7.60
CA ASN A 96 -0.31 13.11 7.20
C ASN A 96 -1.57 12.29 6.88
N GLY A 97 -1.48 10.96 6.87
CA GLY A 97 -2.61 10.07 6.55
C GLY A 97 -3.56 9.85 7.71
N VAL A 98 -4.83 9.62 7.38
CA VAL A 98 -5.88 9.17 8.31
C VAL A 98 -5.95 7.65 8.31
N ASP A 99 -6.03 7.03 9.50
CA ASP A 99 -6.18 5.58 9.64
C ASP A 99 -7.50 5.11 9.01
N THR A 100 -7.43 4.29 7.98
CA THR A 100 -8.58 3.71 7.27
C THR A 100 -8.40 2.19 7.14
N PRO A 101 -8.65 1.41 8.21
CA PRO A 101 -8.65 -0.06 8.15
C PRO A 101 -9.78 -0.58 7.24
N PHE A 102 -9.56 -1.72 6.61
CA PHE A 102 -10.52 -2.35 5.69
C PHE A 102 -10.68 -3.87 5.86
N TRP A 103 -9.72 -4.60 6.44
CA TRP A 103 -9.82 -6.05 6.64
C TRP A 103 -10.59 -6.44 7.90
N ASN A 104 -10.23 -5.84 9.03
CA ASN A 104 -10.70 -6.22 10.36
C ASN A 104 -11.58 -5.15 11.02
N VAL A 105 -12.23 -4.31 10.21
CA VAL A 105 -13.28 -3.39 10.67
C VAL A 105 -14.45 -4.21 11.24
N GLY A 106 -14.58 -4.16 12.57
CA GLY A 106 -15.64 -4.82 13.35
C GLY A 106 -16.83 -3.93 13.61
#